data_AF-A0A640VUS3-F1
#
_entry.id   AF-A0A640VUS3-F1
#
_cell.length_a   1.000
_cell.length_b   1.000
_cell.length_c   1.000
_cell.angle_alpha   90.00
_cell.angle_beta   90.00
_cell.angle_gamma   90.00
#
_symmetry.space_group_name_H-M   'P 1'
#
loop_
_entity.id
_entity.type
_entity.pdbx_description
1 polymer ?
#
loop_
_entity_poly.entity_id
_entity_poly.type
_entity_poly.pdbx_seq_one_letter_code
_entity_poly.pdbx_strand_id
1 'polypeptide(L)'
;MLEGFQIIRLRPSILKDLFYLSGIDADPPSSRFYLIMIAQEEFAKAFILFLVRENIAPFSSAVLRAIRDHSCKQLVGMIMDYMIMHWEEYEELEAAVKRDVELGDRLPNDVGSAIELLRYEKIGRWEANNWSWAEDPEYDTEALQIARGKKDRRKQDALYVRIGRDGQVCNTPNTVSEAETQEEFERASRFGRFIREILCGQHSTYRYEKAISALQTLFEHQLSNRQ
;
A
#
# COMPACT_ATOMS: atom_id res chain seq x y z
N MET A 1 -23.20 15.23 17.49
CA MET A 1 -23.93 14.49 16.45
C MET A 1 -22.94 13.69 15.60
N LEU A 2 -22.24 12.72 16.21
CA LEU A 2 -21.30 11.79 15.55
C LEU A 2 -21.39 10.39 16.20
N GLU A 3 -22.60 9.94 16.48
CA GLU A 3 -22.87 8.52 16.77
C GLU A 3 -23.30 7.86 15.45
N GLY A 4 -22.37 7.24 14.73
CA GLY A 4 -22.71 6.61 13.45
C GLY A 4 -21.59 5.93 12.67
N PHE A 5 -20.32 6.14 13.00
CA PHE A 5 -19.21 5.53 12.26
C PHE A 5 -18.84 4.12 12.81
N GLN A 6 -19.74 3.14 12.65
CA GLN A 6 -19.36 1.71 12.67
C GLN A 6 -18.75 1.27 11.31
N ILE A 7 -17.82 2.04 10.74
CA ILE A 7 -17.39 1.85 9.34
C ILE A 7 -16.18 0.90 9.19
N ILE A 8 -15.54 0.46 10.26
CA ILE A 8 -14.41 -0.49 10.16
C ILE A 8 -14.74 -1.80 10.87
N ARG A 9 -15.73 -2.54 10.34
CA ARG A 9 -15.66 -4.00 10.43
C ARG A 9 -14.82 -4.46 9.23
N LEU A 10 -13.50 -4.53 9.42
CA LEU A 10 -12.69 -5.43 8.59
C LEU A 10 -13.43 -6.77 8.60
N ARG A 11 -13.67 -7.37 7.42
CA ARG A 11 -14.33 -8.67 7.41
C ARG A 11 -13.54 -9.58 8.36
N PRO A 12 -14.19 -10.24 9.33
CA PRO A 12 -13.53 -11.23 10.17
C PRO A 12 -12.82 -12.33 9.37
N SER A 13 -13.12 -12.44 8.06
CA SER A 13 -12.44 -13.32 7.12
C SER A 13 -10.97 -12.93 6.87
N ILE A 14 -10.57 -11.68 6.66
CA ILE A 14 -9.21 -11.37 6.14
C ILE A 14 -8.08 -11.84 7.08
N LEU A 15 -8.27 -11.71 8.41
CA LEU A 15 -7.33 -12.23 9.40
C LEU A 15 -7.42 -13.75 9.58
N LYS A 16 -8.63 -14.31 9.43
CA LYS A 16 -8.81 -15.78 9.34
C LYS A 16 -8.19 -16.34 8.07
N ASP A 17 -8.18 -15.58 6.97
CA ASP A 17 -7.66 -15.98 5.67
C ASP A 17 -6.13 -16.06 5.74
N LEU A 18 -5.45 -15.15 6.47
CA LEU A 18 -4.00 -15.25 6.71
C LEU A 18 -3.62 -16.48 7.57
N PHE A 19 -4.41 -16.79 8.61
CA PHE A 19 -4.26 -18.02 9.40
C PHE A 19 -4.66 -19.30 8.62
N TYR A 20 -5.60 -19.18 7.70
CA TYR A 20 -5.97 -20.26 6.77
C TYR A 20 -4.83 -20.52 5.80
N LEU A 21 -4.15 -19.47 5.30
CA LEU A 21 -2.99 -19.56 4.42
C LEU A 21 -1.79 -20.28 5.07
N SER A 22 -1.57 -20.12 6.37
CA SER A 22 -0.54 -20.89 7.10
C SER A 22 -0.87 -22.38 7.28
N GLY A 23 -2.08 -22.82 6.90
CA GLY A 23 -2.51 -24.22 6.97
C GLY A 23 -2.63 -24.92 5.62
N ILE A 24 -2.29 -24.25 4.51
CA ILE A 24 -2.38 -24.81 3.16
C ILE A 24 -1.00 -25.08 2.57
N ASP A 25 -0.21 -25.92 3.26
CA ASP A 25 1.08 -26.40 2.75
C ASP A 25 0.93 -27.25 1.46
N ALA A 26 -0.30 -27.66 1.12
CA ALA A 26 -0.62 -28.48 -0.04
C ALA A 26 -0.90 -27.68 -1.33
N ASP A 27 -1.09 -26.36 -1.25
CA ASP A 27 -1.39 -25.54 -2.43
C ASP A 27 -0.10 -25.15 -3.18
N PRO A 28 -0.15 -25.00 -4.52
CA PRO A 28 0.96 -24.46 -5.28
C PRO A 28 1.38 -23.07 -4.76
N PRO A 29 2.68 -22.72 -4.77
CA PRO A 29 3.18 -21.42 -4.32
C PRO A 29 2.45 -20.25 -4.99
N SER A 30 2.11 -20.41 -6.27
CA SER A 30 1.43 -19.40 -7.07
C SER A 30 0.01 -19.05 -6.56
N SER A 31 -0.76 -20.03 -6.08
CA SER A 31 -2.10 -19.82 -5.50
C SER A 31 -2.00 -19.10 -4.16
N ARG A 32 -1.07 -19.53 -3.30
CA ARG A 32 -0.79 -18.88 -2.01
C ARG A 32 -0.36 -17.43 -2.20
N PHE A 33 0.59 -17.19 -3.11
CA PHE A 33 1.06 -15.85 -3.46
C PHE A 33 -0.10 -14.94 -3.89
N TYR A 34 -1.00 -15.42 -4.74
CA TYR A 34 -2.17 -14.65 -5.17
C TYR A 34 -3.05 -14.21 -3.99
N LEU A 35 -3.35 -15.13 -3.07
CA LEU A 35 -4.17 -14.85 -1.89
C LEU A 35 -3.48 -13.90 -0.91
N ILE A 36 -2.16 -14.05 -0.73
CA ILE A 36 -1.32 -13.15 0.08
C ILE A 36 -1.37 -11.72 -0.48
N MET A 37 -1.23 -11.56 -1.80
CA MET A 37 -1.30 -10.25 -2.45
C MET A 37 -2.68 -9.60 -2.27
N ILE A 38 -3.77 -10.39 -2.27
CA ILE A 38 -5.11 -9.89 -1.94
C ILE A 38 -5.17 -9.43 -0.47
N ALA A 39 -4.59 -10.20 0.45
CA ALA A 39 -4.56 -9.82 1.87
C ALA A 39 -3.83 -8.49 2.08
N GLN A 40 -2.68 -8.28 1.44
CA GLN A 40 -1.99 -6.99 1.47
C GLN A 40 -2.86 -5.84 0.97
N GLU A 41 -3.60 -6.04 -0.13
CA GLU A 41 -4.52 -5.02 -0.64
C GLU A 41 -5.66 -4.69 0.33
N GLU A 42 -6.19 -5.69 1.04
CA GLU A 42 -7.23 -5.46 2.04
C GLU A 42 -6.69 -4.75 3.29
N PHE A 43 -5.44 -5.00 3.70
CA PHE A 43 -4.79 -4.21 4.76
C PHE A 43 -4.52 -2.78 4.32
N ALA A 44 -4.05 -2.56 3.09
CA ALA A 44 -3.88 -1.22 2.54
C ALA A 44 -5.21 -0.46 2.47
N LYS A 45 -6.31 -1.13 2.11
CA LYS A 45 -7.65 -0.56 2.19
C LYS A 45 -8.04 -0.17 3.61
N ALA A 46 -7.74 -1.03 4.59
CA ALA A 46 -7.95 -0.73 6.00
C ALA A 46 -7.21 0.54 6.42
N PHE A 47 -5.98 0.72 5.95
CA PHE A 47 -5.19 1.92 6.20
C PHE A 47 -5.83 3.18 5.60
N ILE A 48 -6.31 3.13 4.35
CA ILE A 48 -7.02 4.27 3.74
C ILE A 48 -8.26 4.64 4.57
N LEU A 49 -9.02 3.64 5.03
CA LEU A 49 -10.19 3.87 5.91
C LEU A 49 -9.79 4.45 7.27
N PHE A 50 -8.63 4.05 7.81
CA PHE A 50 -8.05 4.64 9.01
C PHE A 50 -7.73 6.12 8.79
N LEU A 51 -7.10 6.50 7.67
CA LEU A 51 -6.84 7.91 7.33
C LEU A 51 -8.13 8.75 7.30
N VAL A 52 -9.23 8.17 6.81
CA VAL A 52 -10.55 8.82 6.84
C VAL A 52 -11.07 8.95 8.27
N ARG A 53 -10.97 7.89 9.07
CA ARG A 53 -11.43 7.87 10.47
C ARG A 53 -10.73 8.95 11.31
N GLU A 54 -9.44 9.12 11.11
CA GLU A 54 -8.60 10.09 11.83
C GLU A 54 -8.64 11.50 11.19
N ASN A 55 -9.57 11.76 10.26
CA ASN A 55 -9.72 13.03 9.55
C ASN A 55 -8.47 13.50 8.78
N ILE A 56 -7.57 12.58 8.43
CA ILE A 56 -6.38 12.87 7.62
C ILE A 56 -6.79 13.01 6.15
N ALA A 57 -7.68 12.13 5.67
CA ALA A 57 -8.19 12.17 4.29
C ALA A 57 -9.71 12.42 4.29
N PRO A 58 -10.24 13.23 3.36
CA PRO A 58 -11.68 13.47 3.27
C PRO A 58 -12.41 12.23 2.77
N PHE A 59 -13.59 11.94 3.32
CA PHE A 59 -14.43 10.86 2.80
C PHE A 59 -15.14 11.30 1.51
N SER A 60 -14.45 11.17 0.38
CA SER A 60 -14.92 11.60 -0.95
C SER A 60 -15.13 10.44 -1.91
N SER A 61 -15.83 10.69 -3.02
CA SER A 61 -15.96 9.71 -4.12
C SER A 61 -14.61 9.30 -4.71
N ALA A 62 -13.62 10.21 -4.73
CA ALA A 62 -12.26 9.94 -5.18
C ALA A 62 -11.53 9.00 -4.21
N VAL A 63 -11.65 9.21 -2.89
CA VAL A 63 -11.10 8.29 -1.88
C VAL A 63 -11.82 6.93 -1.92
N LEU A 64 -13.13 6.90 -2.11
CA LEU A 64 -13.89 5.66 -2.33
C LEU A 64 -13.43 4.91 -3.59
N ARG A 65 -13.04 5.63 -4.64
CA ARG A 65 -12.42 5.04 -5.83
C ARG A 65 -11.02 4.51 -5.53
N ALA A 66 -10.21 5.23 -4.77
CA ALA A 66 -8.87 4.77 -4.33
C ALA A 66 -8.93 3.47 -3.54
N ILE A 67 -9.95 3.32 -2.68
CA ILE A 67 -10.23 2.08 -1.92
C ILE A 67 -10.47 0.87 -2.84
N ARG A 68 -10.98 1.08 -4.05
CA ARG A 68 -11.28 0.03 -5.04
C ARG A 68 -10.15 -0.19 -6.04
N ASP A 69 -9.31 0.82 -6.26
CA ASP A 69 -8.21 0.78 -7.22
C ASP A 69 -7.03 -0.04 -6.69
N HIS A 70 -6.60 -1.05 -7.47
CA HIS A 70 -5.49 -1.92 -7.07
C HIS A 70 -4.18 -1.14 -6.95
N SER A 71 -3.87 -0.24 -7.88
CA SER A 71 -2.63 0.55 -7.84
C SER A 71 -2.57 1.45 -6.62
N CYS A 72 -3.67 2.11 -6.23
CA CYS A 72 -3.72 2.90 -5.00
C CYS A 72 -3.40 2.06 -3.76
N LYS A 73 -4.00 0.88 -3.63
CA LYS A 73 -3.72 -0.04 -2.51
C LYS A 73 -2.25 -0.50 -2.49
N GLN A 74 -1.66 -0.73 -3.66
CA GLN A 74 -0.25 -1.14 -3.77
C GLN A 74 0.72 0.01 -3.43
N LEU A 75 0.40 1.26 -3.82
CA LEU A 75 1.14 2.46 -3.38
C LEU A 75 1.05 2.63 -1.86
N VAL A 76 -0.15 2.44 -1.29
CA VAL A 76 -0.33 2.45 0.16
C VAL A 76 0.47 1.34 0.84
N GLY A 77 0.59 0.16 0.24
CA GLY A 77 1.47 -0.90 0.73
C GLY A 77 2.92 -0.45 0.85
N MET A 78 3.47 0.24 -0.15
CA MET A 78 4.83 0.80 -0.10
C MET A 78 4.99 1.82 1.04
N ILE A 79 3.99 2.68 1.25
CA ILE A 79 3.97 3.63 2.37
C ILE A 79 3.94 2.89 3.72
N MET A 80 3.14 1.83 3.83
CA MET A 80 3.04 1.02 5.05
C MET A 80 4.35 0.28 5.35
N ASP A 81 5.04 -0.28 4.35
CA ASP A 81 6.34 -0.92 4.55
C ASP A 81 7.36 0.03 5.19
N TYR A 82 7.39 1.29 4.72
CA TYR A 82 8.23 2.32 5.32
C TYR A 82 7.89 2.56 6.80
N MET A 83 6.60 2.70 7.12
CA MET A 83 6.14 2.95 8.50
C MET A 83 6.45 1.82 9.47
N ILE A 84 6.41 0.57 8.99
CA ILE A 84 6.52 -0.64 9.81
C ILE A 84 7.96 -0.92 10.22
N MET A 85 8.96 -0.46 9.44
CA MET A 85 10.40 -0.66 9.66
C MET A 85 10.74 -2.08 10.15
N HIS A 86 11.12 -2.94 9.20
CA HIS A 86 11.53 -4.31 9.51
C HIS A 86 13.01 -4.51 9.17
N TRP A 87 13.70 -5.28 9.99
CA TRP A 87 15.08 -5.73 9.83
C TRP A 87 15.18 -7.15 10.38
N GLU A 88 15.98 -7.96 9.73
CA GLU A 88 16.32 -9.30 10.22
C GLU A 88 17.67 -9.26 10.95
N GLU A 89 18.60 -8.47 10.42
CA GLU A 89 19.96 -8.35 10.93
C GLU A 89 20.22 -6.96 11.55
N TYR A 90 21.17 -6.89 12.47
CA TYR A 90 21.51 -5.64 13.16
C TYR A 90 22.07 -4.59 12.19
N GLU A 91 22.85 -5.01 11.20
CA GLU A 91 23.44 -4.15 10.18
C GLU A 91 22.36 -3.46 9.32
N GLU A 92 21.23 -4.13 9.08
CA GLU A 92 20.09 -3.53 8.36
C GLU A 92 19.43 -2.43 9.17
N LEU A 93 19.29 -2.64 10.49
CA LEU A 93 18.78 -1.63 11.41
C LEU A 93 19.71 -0.41 11.44
N GLU A 94 21.01 -0.62 11.59
CA GLU A 94 22.00 0.47 11.60
C GLU A 94 21.97 1.27 10.29
N ALA A 95 21.92 0.58 9.14
CA ALA A 95 21.82 1.22 7.84
C ALA A 95 20.49 1.97 7.65
N ALA A 96 19.38 1.45 8.19
CA ALA A 96 18.08 2.10 8.15
C ALA A 96 18.05 3.37 9.00
N VAL A 97 18.60 3.33 10.22
CA VAL A 97 18.72 4.50 11.12
C VAL A 97 19.64 5.56 10.51
N LYS A 98 20.79 5.15 9.96
CA LYS A 98 21.71 6.09 9.30
C LYS A 98 21.04 6.81 8.13
N ARG A 99 20.31 6.08 7.29
CA ARG A 99 19.53 6.68 6.19
C ARG A 99 18.49 7.66 6.70
N ASP A 100 17.78 7.34 7.77
CA ASP A 100 16.79 8.25 8.35
C ASP A 100 17.44 9.55 8.87
N VAL A 101 18.62 9.45 9.50
CA VAL A 101 19.40 10.62 9.95
C VAL A 101 19.86 11.47 8.77
N GLU A 102 20.37 10.85 7.70
CA GLU A 102 20.83 11.55 6.48
C GLU A 102 19.68 12.25 5.74
N LEU A 103 18.50 11.65 5.74
CA LEU A 103 17.31 12.22 5.12
C LEU A 103 16.70 13.36 5.95
N GLY A 104 16.91 13.36 7.28
CA GLY A 104 16.30 14.32 8.19
C GLY A 104 14.78 14.25 8.09
N ASP A 105 14.13 15.39 7.82
CA ASP A 105 12.66 15.44 7.68
C ASP A 105 12.14 14.97 6.31
N ARG A 106 13.02 14.67 5.35
CA ARG A 106 12.60 14.22 4.01
C ARG A 106 12.24 12.74 4.00
N LEU A 107 11.18 12.37 3.29
CA LEU A 107 10.88 10.97 3.03
C LEU A 107 11.88 10.37 2.03
N PRO A 108 12.13 9.05 2.07
CA PRO A 108 12.75 8.34 0.95
C PRO A 108 12.02 8.63 -0.37
N ASN A 109 12.77 8.70 -1.48
CA ASN A 109 12.23 9.15 -2.77
C ASN A 109 11.06 8.28 -3.29
N ASP A 110 11.16 6.96 -3.11
CA ASP A 110 10.12 5.98 -3.43
C ASP A 110 8.85 6.22 -2.60
N VAL A 111 8.99 6.43 -1.29
CA VAL A 111 7.87 6.69 -0.37
C VAL A 111 7.22 8.04 -0.66
N GLY A 112 8.03 9.09 -0.84
CA GLY A 112 7.56 10.42 -1.23
C GLY A 112 6.79 10.39 -2.55
N SER A 113 7.39 9.74 -3.57
CA SER A 113 6.74 9.54 -4.88
C SER A 113 5.45 8.74 -4.75
N ALA A 114 5.39 7.71 -3.90
CA ALA A 114 4.17 6.94 -3.70
C ALA A 114 3.04 7.77 -3.09
N ILE A 115 3.37 8.63 -2.11
CA ILE A 115 2.40 9.57 -1.52
C ILE A 115 1.91 10.58 -2.57
N GLU A 116 2.81 11.16 -3.35
CA GLU A 116 2.45 12.14 -4.39
C GLU A 116 1.64 11.52 -5.53
N LEU A 117 2.01 10.33 -5.99
CA LEU A 117 1.26 9.55 -6.97
C LEU A 117 -0.15 9.22 -6.46
N LEU A 118 -0.27 8.82 -5.19
CA LEU A 118 -1.57 8.57 -4.57
C LEU A 118 -2.41 9.84 -4.50
N ARG A 119 -1.83 10.95 -4.03
CA ARG A 119 -2.56 12.20 -3.81
C ARG A 119 -2.93 12.91 -5.09
N TYR A 120 -1.98 13.16 -5.98
CA TYR A 120 -2.17 14.04 -7.13
C TYR A 120 -2.58 13.26 -8.38
N GLU A 121 -1.85 12.19 -8.69
CA GLU A 121 -2.05 11.44 -9.93
C GLU A 121 -3.26 10.51 -9.89
N LYS A 122 -3.61 9.99 -8.71
CA LYS A 122 -4.80 9.17 -8.51
C LYS A 122 -5.97 9.99 -7.99
N ILE A 123 -5.92 10.39 -6.73
CA ILE A 123 -7.07 11.04 -6.07
C ILE A 123 -7.35 12.42 -6.70
N GLY A 124 -6.32 13.26 -6.86
CA GLY A 124 -6.42 14.62 -7.39
C GLY A 124 -7.02 14.66 -8.80
N ARG A 125 -6.57 13.77 -9.70
CA ARG A 125 -7.16 13.63 -11.04
C ARG A 125 -8.61 13.18 -11.06
N TRP A 126 -9.08 12.47 -10.03
CA TRP A 126 -10.50 12.12 -9.92
C TRP A 126 -11.34 13.22 -9.26
N GLU A 127 -10.71 14.05 -8.43
CA GLU A 127 -11.34 15.24 -7.84
C GLU A 127 -11.47 16.38 -8.85
N ALA A 128 -10.48 16.54 -9.73
CA ALA A 128 -10.40 17.61 -10.71
C ALA A 128 -10.62 17.07 -12.13
N ASN A 129 -11.61 17.63 -12.83
CA ASN A 129 -11.89 17.24 -14.22
C ASN A 129 -10.77 17.63 -15.22
N ASN A 130 -9.82 18.50 -14.84
CA ASN A 130 -8.74 19.04 -15.69
C ASN A 130 -7.40 19.21 -14.93
N TRP A 131 -6.96 18.20 -14.18
CA TRP A 131 -5.64 18.27 -13.50
C TRP A 131 -4.48 18.08 -14.49
N SER A 132 -3.57 19.05 -14.56
CA SER A 132 -2.29 18.96 -15.28
C SER A 132 -1.20 19.64 -14.46
N TRP A 133 -0.01 19.05 -14.46
CA TRP A 133 1.17 19.72 -13.93
C TRP A 133 1.64 20.83 -14.87
N ALA A 134 2.22 21.89 -14.31
CA ALA A 134 2.91 22.89 -15.11
C ALA A 134 4.21 22.32 -15.73
N GLU A 135 4.88 21.43 -14.99
CA GLU A 135 6.03 20.65 -15.42
C GLU A 135 5.85 19.21 -14.91
N ASP A 136 6.17 18.22 -15.74
CA ASP A 136 5.99 16.82 -15.37
C ASP A 136 6.89 16.46 -14.16
N PRO A 137 6.31 16.00 -13.04
CA PRO A 137 7.08 15.64 -11.86
C PRO A 137 7.93 14.39 -12.12
N GLU A 138 9.14 14.40 -11.59
CA GLU A 138 10.06 13.26 -11.65
C GLU A 138 9.81 12.31 -10.47
N TYR A 139 9.07 11.23 -10.74
CA TYR A 139 8.79 10.20 -9.74
C TYR A 139 9.85 9.10 -9.71
N ASP A 140 10.04 8.52 -8.54
CA ASP A 140 10.78 7.28 -8.38
C ASP A 140 10.25 6.17 -9.31
N THR A 141 11.19 5.41 -9.87
CA THR A 141 10.88 4.40 -10.89
C THR A 141 10.04 3.25 -10.32
N GLU A 142 10.29 2.84 -9.09
CA GLU A 142 9.54 1.74 -8.47
C GLU A 142 8.12 2.17 -8.15
N ALA A 143 7.95 3.33 -7.53
CA ALA A 143 6.63 3.90 -7.25
C ALA A 143 5.81 4.08 -8.53
N LEU A 144 6.44 4.57 -9.61
CA LEU A 144 5.81 4.73 -10.92
C LEU A 144 5.40 3.38 -11.53
N GLN A 145 6.23 2.35 -11.41
CA GLN A 145 5.90 1.00 -11.88
C GLN A 145 4.72 0.41 -11.10
N ILE A 146 4.63 0.64 -9.80
CA ILE A 146 3.49 0.24 -8.98
C ILE A 146 2.22 0.98 -9.42
N ALA A 147 2.29 2.30 -9.61
CA ALA A 147 1.17 3.13 -10.07
C ALA A 147 0.65 2.69 -11.45
N ARG A 148 1.52 2.14 -12.30
CA ARG A 148 1.24 1.55 -13.63
C ARG A 148 0.81 0.08 -13.58
N GLY A 149 0.68 -0.52 -12.39
CA GLY A 149 0.12 -1.85 -12.20
C GLY A 149 1.12 -3.01 -12.25
N LYS A 150 2.42 -2.78 -12.00
CA LYS A 150 3.43 -3.87 -11.94
C LYS A 150 3.04 -4.97 -10.96
N LYS A 151 2.70 -4.62 -9.71
CA LYS A 151 2.30 -5.59 -8.67
C LYS A 151 0.98 -6.30 -9.00
N ASP A 152 0.02 -5.58 -9.57
CA ASP A 152 -1.24 -6.19 -10.03
C ASP A 152 -1.01 -7.20 -11.15
N ARG A 153 -0.14 -6.88 -12.12
CA ARG A 153 0.27 -7.83 -13.16
C ARG A 153 0.96 -9.06 -12.58
N ARG A 154 1.87 -8.88 -11.62
CA ARG A 154 2.56 -10.01 -10.96
C ARG A 154 1.56 -10.91 -10.23
N LYS A 155 0.59 -10.33 -9.52
CA LYS A 155 -0.53 -11.05 -8.91
C LYS A 155 -1.35 -11.81 -9.95
N GLN A 156 -1.71 -11.21 -11.08
CA GLN A 156 -2.44 -11.91 -12.15
C GLN A 156 -1.63 -13.05 -12.77
N ASP A 157 -0.33 -12.84 -13.01
CA ASP A 157 0.60 -13.84 -13.56
C ASP A 157 0.78 -15.05 -12.63
N ALA A 158 0.46 -14.93 -11.34
CA ALA A 158 0.48 -16.03 -10.38
C ALA A 158 -0.71 -17.00 -10.53
N LEU A 159 -1.80 -16.58 -11.20
CA LEU A 159 -2.98 -17.41 -11.39
C LEU A 159 -3.24 -17.74 -12.87
N TYR A 160 -2.91 -16.81 -13.77
CA TYR A 160 -3.22 -16.91 -15.18
C TYR A 160 -1.97 -17.04 -16.04
N VAL A 161 -2.09 -17.80 -17.13
CA VAL A 161 -1.12 -17.79 -18.22
C VAL A 161 -1.31 -16.52 -19.02
N ARG A 162 -0.25 -15.71 -19.15
CA ARG A 162 -0.28 -14.48 -19.93
C ARG A 162 0.14 -14.75 -21.37
N ILE A 163 -0.70 -14.33 -22.32
CA ILE A 163 -0.46 -14.43 -23.76
C ILE A 163 -0.06 -13.06 -24.30
N GLY A 164 1.03 -13.02 -25.07
CA GLY A 164 1.57 -11.85 -25.73
C GLY A 164 0.73 -11.40 -26.92
N ARG A 165 1.06 -10.22 -27.45
CA ARG A 165 0.38 -9.68 -28.65
C ARG A 165 0.62 -10.51 -29.91
N ASP A 166 1.68 -11.31 -29.90
CA ASP A 166 2.07 -12.29 -30.92
C ASP A 166 1.41 -13.66 -30.73
N GLY A 167 0.54 -13.82 -29.72
CA GLY A 167 -0.12 -15.08 -29.41
C GLY A 167 0.76 -16.08 -28.66
N GLN A 168 1.99 -15.71 -28.28
CA GLN A 168 2.90 -16.60 -27.56
C GLN A 168 2.73 -16.47 -26.05
N VAL A 169 3.07 -17.54 -25.31
CA VAL A 169 3.05 -17.50 -23.84
C VAL A 169 4.18 -16.61 -23.33
N CYS A 170 3.83 -15.53 -22.62
CA CYS A 170 4.79 -14.60 -22.02
C CYS A 170 5.08 -14.91 -20.56
N ASN A 171 4.12 -15.47 -19.82
CA ASN A 171 4.33 -15.85 -18.42
C ASN A 171 3.40 -17.01 -18.01
N THR A 172 3.86 -17.80 -17.05
CA THR A 172 3.10 -18.90 -16.43
C THR A 172 3.16 -18.80 -14.90
N PRO A 173 2.14 -19.32 -14.19
CA PRO A 173 2.11 -19.38 -12.72
C PRO A 173 3.33 -20.05 -12.07
N ASN A 174 3.98 -20.98 -12.78
CA ASN A 174 5.17 -21.71 -12.31
C ASN A 174 6.40 -20.81 -12.06
N THR A 175 6.32 -19.53 -12.41
CA THR A 175 7.38 -18.54 -12.14
C THR A 175 7.32 -17.98 -10.73
N VAL A 176 6.29 -18.27 -9.95
CA VAL A 176 6.22 -17.87 -8.54
C VAL A 176 6.97 -18.89 -7.70
N SER A 177 7.98 -18.42 -6.96
CA SER A 177 8.78 -19.28 -6.10
C SER A 177 8.21 -19.38 -4.68
N GLU A 178 8.59 -20.44 -3.97
CA GLU A 178 8.25 -20.60 -2.55
C GLU A 178 8.86 -19.47 -1.69
N ALA A 179 10.10 -19.07 -1.98
CA ALA A 179 10.78 -17.99 -1.27
C ALA A 179 10.05 -16.64 -1.44
N GLU A 180 9.67 -16.30 -2.67
CA GLU A 180 8.88 -15.09 -2.96
C GLU A 180 7.51 -15.14 -2.27
N THR A 181 6.88 -16.32 -2.23
CA THR A 181 5.60 -16.51 -1.53
C THR A 181 5.74 -16.28 -0.02
N GLN A 182 6.82 -16.79 0.57
CA GLN A 182 7.12 -16.63 1.98
C GLN A 182 7.41 -15.16 2.35
N GLU A 183 8.21 -14.46 1.54
CA GLU A 183 8.51 -13.04 1.73
C GLU A 183 7.23 -12.19 1.73
N GLU A 184 6.35 -12.39 0.75
CA GLU A 184 5.09 -11.65 0.69
C GLU A 184 4.12 -12.05 1.83
N PHE A 185 4.19 -13.30 2.32
CA PHE A 185 3.41 -13.75 3.48
C PHE A 185 3.82 -13.00 4.75
N GLU A 186 5.12 -12.89 4.99
CA GLU A 186 5.66 -12.15 6.13
C GLU A 186 5.32 -10.67 6.04
N ARG A 187 5.42 -10.10 4.84
CA ARG A 187 5.00 -8.72 4.55
C ARG A 187 3.51 -8.50 4.84
N ALA A 188 2.64 -9.41 4.40
CA ALA A 188 1.20 -9.36 4.71
C ALA A 188 0.93 -9.50 6.22
N SER A 189 1.69 -10.35 6.91
CA SER A 189 1.59 -10.54 8.36
C SER A 189 1.96 -9.27 9.12
N ARG A 190 3.04 -8.60 8.69
CA ARG A 190 3.46 -7.29 9.20
C ARG A 190 2.37 -6.23 8.99
N PHE A 191 1.75 -6.17 7.81
CA PHE A 191 0.63 -5.26 7.54
C PHE A 191 -0.56 -5.53 8.47
N GLY A 192 -0.93 -6.80 8.62
CA GLY A 192 -2.04 -7.18 9.51
C GLY A 192 -1.78 -6.80 10.97
N ARG A 193 -0.54 -6.96 11.44
CA ARG A 193 -0.12 -6.52 12.79
C ARG A 193 -0.20 -5.00 12.93
N PHE A 194 0.41 -4.27 12.00
CA PHE A 194 0.41 -2.82 11.99
C PHE A 194 -1.00 -2.23 12.02
N ILE A 195 -1.91 -2.73 11.17
CA ILE A 195 -3.32 -2.30 11.15
C ILE A 195 -4.00 -2.52 12.51
N ARG A 196 -3.74 -3.65 13.17
CA ARG A 196 -4.30 -3.90 14.52
C ARG A 196 -3.75 -2.91 15.54
N GLU A 197 -2.45 -2.63 15.51
CA GLU A 197 -1.79 -1.74 16.46
C GLU A 197 -2.27 -0.29 16.30
N ILE A 198 -2.36 0.23 15.07
CA ILE A 198 -2.87 1.60 14.84
C ILE A 198 -4.35 1.73 15.23
N LEU A 199 -5.18 0.71 15.02
CA LEU A 199 -6.60 0.75 15.37
C LEU A 199 -6.83 0.75 16.90
N CYS A 200 -5.90 0.16 17.65
CA CYS A 200 -5.87 0.19 19.11
C CYS A 200 -5.18 1.43 19.69
N GLY A 201 -4.65 2.33 18.85
CA GLY A 201 -3.90 3.51 19.29
C GLY A 201 -2.52 3.20 19.89
N GLN A 202 -1.94 2.06 19.52
CA GLN A 202 -0.71 1.52 20.13
C GLN A 202 0.54 1.66 19.26
N HIS A 203 0.45 2.30 18.10
CA HIS A 203 1.57 2.42 17.16
C HIS A 203 1.99 3.89 17.00
N SER A 204 3.20 4.21 17.44
CA SER A 204 3.84 5.51 17.19
C SER A 204 5.35 5.26 17.00
N THR A 205 5.78 5.25 15.74
CA THR A 205 7.20 5.21 15.37
C THR A 205 7.55 6.52 14.69
N TYR A 206 8.83 6.91 14.70
CA TYR A 206 9.31 8.11 13.98
C TYR A 206 8.87 8.12 12.50
N ARG A 207 9.02 6.98 11.81
CA ARG A 207 8.60 6.84 10.41
C ARG A 207 7.09 6.94 10.21
N TYR A 208 6.31 6.36 11.12
CA TYR A 208 4.86 6.49 11.13
C TYR A 208 4.45 7.96 11.26
N GLU A 209 4.95 8.68 12.27
CA GLU A 209 4.62 10.08 12.50
C GLU A 209 4.99 10.96 11.30
N LYS A 210 6.16 10.72 10.73
CA LYS A 210 6.66 11.43 9.55
C LYS A 210 5.79 11.22 8.32
N ALA A 211 5.43 9.97 8.01
CA ALA A 211 4.59 9.69 6.85
C ALA A 211 3.12 10.13 7.05
N ILE A 212 2.60 10.06 8.27
CA ILE A 212 1.27 10.61 8.62
C ILE A 212 1.27 12.13 8.47
N SER A 213 2.30 12.83 8.94
CA SER A 213 2.42 14.29 8.81
C SER A 213 2.48 14.73 7.34
N ALA A 214 3.20 13.97 6.50
CA ALA A 214 3.23 14.20 5.06
C ALA A 214 1.86 14.01 4.40
N LEU A 215 1.14 12.92 4.76
CA LEU A 215 -0.22 12.67 4.28
C LEU A 215 -1.18 13.79 4.72
N GLN A 216 -1.15 14.18 6.00
CA GLN A 216 -1.95 15.28 6.54
C GLN A 216 -1.71 16.57 5.74
N THR A 217 -0.46 16.98 5.58
CA THR A 217 -0.10 18.19 4.84
C THR A 217 -0.69 18.19 3.42
N LEU A 218 -0.59 17.05 2.72
CA LEU A 218 -1.04 16.94 1.32
C LEU A 218 -2.55 16.82 1.14
N PHE A 219 -3.27 16.31 2.14
CA PHE A 219 -4.73 16.28 2.13
C PHE A 219 -5.36 17.57 2.66
N GLU A 220 -4.70 18.27 3.60
CA GLU A 220 -5.14 19.57 4.14
C GLU A 220 -5.05 20.70 3.12
N HIS A 221 -4.02 20.72 2.27
CA HIS A 221 -3.75 21.77 1.27
C HIS A 221 -4.89 22.00 0.25
N GLN A 222 -5.96 21.20 0.28
CA GLN A 222 -7.15 21.30 -0.57
C GLN A 222 -8.45 21.63 0.18
N LEU A 223 -8.49 21.53 1.51
CA LEU A 223 -9.63 22.01 2.30
C LEU A 223 -9.65 23.55 2.36
N SER A 224 -8.48 24.18 2.36
CA SER A 224 -8.29 25.64 2.38
C SER A 224 -8.49 26.33 1.02
N ASN A 225 -8.34 25.61 -0.10
CA ASN A 225 -8.58 26.15 -1.45
C ASN A 225 -10.05 26.02 -1.93
N ARG A 226 -10.96 25.60 -1.05
CA ARG A 226 -12.41 25.47 -1.32
C ARG A 226 -13.29 26.41 -0.47
N GLN A 227 -12.69 27.35 0.27
CA GLN A 227 -13.37 28.49 0.89
C GLN A 227 -13.18 29.73 0.02
#